data_AF-A0A534H540-F1
#
_entry.id   AF-A0A534H540-F1
#
_cell.length_a   1.000
_cell.length_b   1.000
_cell.length_c   1.000
_cell.angle_alpha   90.00
_cell.angle_beta   90.00
_cell.angle_gamma   90.00
#
_symmetry.space_group_name_H-M   'P 1'
#
loop_
_entity.id
_entity.type
_entity.pdbx_description
1 polymer ?
#
loop_
_entity_poly.entity_id
_entity_poly.type
_entity_poly.pdbx_seq_one_letter_code
_entity_poly.pdbx_strand_id
1 'polypeptide(L)'
;MFATRHTPLHALRWLGIGLLGGWLGSCAKPHNSPVIVVGNARFEFLTPALVRMEYSPSAGFVDAPTAVVQKRDWPAVRVEATEKDGWLTAASGVVTLRYRLGSGPFTAANLEVRWSDPAGAAHAWHPGDRDPLNLGGLTYSLDNVSEANLPAGQSDLASPVNDAIPGIDLKLPEAKPGLLSRSGYAFIDDSPTPVWSAEKAWIEPRPQPTGQDWYLFTYNRDYRKVLAEYAQLCGPIPMIPRWVLGPWITDFNFEYFPDSAESRRPDFQRYNQQYLEDEVSRLRQSQIPFDALILDFAWHNYGWEGGYDWSPLIPHSQELMDRLHGQGIKLSLNDHPGYINTEQSILSFDDSHAPEVLKVLGRPPPPSPKFDLDLSALWSFRTDHEAGGWKPIRVGPWQERGYGGYRGVGWYRASAQLPSKLPDALYLYLGEVAKT
;
A
#
# COMPACT_ATOMS: atom_id res chain seq x y z
N MET A 1 57.00 -14.51 -59.50
CA MET A 1 58.29 -13.86 -59.17
C MET A 1 58.58 -14.20 -57.72
N PHE A 2 59.54 -15.13 -57.50
CA PHE A 2 60.20 -15.60 -56.25
C PHE A 2 59.31 -15.80 -54.99
N ALA A 3 58.98 -16.98 -54.44
CA ALA A 3 59.57 -18.33 -54.35
C ALA A 3 60.91 -18.45 -53.59
N THR A 4 60.84 -18.99 -52.35
CA THR A 4 61.79 -19.93 -51.68
C THR A 4 61.14 -20.38 -50.34
N ARG A 5 60.50 -21.56 -50.20
CA ARG A 5 61.01 -22.92 -49.91
C ARG A 5 62.05 -23.04 -48.79
N HIS A 6 61.68 -23.73 -47.70
CA HIS A 6 62.35 -24.95 -47.23
C HIS A 6 61.49 -25.74 -46.21
N THR A 7 61.39 -27.04 -46.44
CA THR A 7 60.97 -28.16 -45.57
C THR A 7 62.08 -29.23 -45.67
N PRO A 8 62.09 -30.37 -44.94
CA PRO A 8 61.39 -30.79 -43.71
C PRO A 8 62.35 -31.48 -42.69
N LEU A 9 61.84 -31.96 -41.56
CA LEU A 9 62.41 -33.15 -40.89
C LEU A 9 61.31 -33.92 -40.14
N HIS A 10 61.13 -35.18 -40.53
CA HIS A 10 60.27 -36.17 -39.89
C HIS A 10 61.00 -36.79 -38.70
N ALA A 11 60.31 -36.95 -37.56
CA ALA A 11 60.62 -37.99 -36.59
C ALA A 11 59.31 -38.51 -35.98
N LEU A 12 59.18 -39.84 -35.98
CA LEU A 12 58.02 -40.61 -35.56
C LEU A 12 58.33 -41.32 -34.23
N ARG A 13 57.27 -41.55 -33.42
CA ARG A 13 57.17 -42.40 -32.21
C ARG A 13 57.57 -41.68 -30.90
N TRP A 14 56.87 -41.81 -29.77
CA TRP A 14 56.05 -42.90 -29.23
C TRP A 14 54.84 -42.38 -28.43
N LEU A 15 53.72 -43.13 -28.45
CA LEU A 15 52.63 -42.99 -27.48
C LEU A 15 53.12 -43.40 -26.09
N GLY A 16 53.15 -42.45 -25.16
CA GLY A 16 53.20 -42.70 -23.72
C GLY A 16 51.88 -42.27 -23.10
N ILE A 17 51.06 -43.25 -22.68
CA ILE A 17 49.88 -43.01 -21.85
C ILE A 17 50.39 -42.65 -20.45
N GLY A 18 50.39 -41.36 -20.13
CA GLY A 18 50.61 -40.85 -18.78
C GLY A 18 49.28 -40.48 -18.14
N LEU A 19 48.76 -41.36 -17.28
CA LEU A 19 47.70 -41.02 -16.32
C LEU A 19 48.28 -40.01 -15.32
N LEU A 20 48.05 -38.72 -15.56
CA LEU A 20 48.22 -37.67 -14.55
C LEU A 20 46.84 -37.35 -13.98
N GLY A 21 46.65 -37.78 -12.72
CA GLY A 21 45.46 -37.52 -11.95
C GLY A 21 45.19 -36.03 -11.86
N GLY A 22 44.02 -35.62 -12.35
CA GLY A 22 43.51 -34.27 -12.18
C GLY A 22 43.18 -34.03 -10.71
N TRP A 23 44.09 -33.36 -10.01
CA TRP A 23 43.71 -32.56 -8.86
C TRP A 23 42.87 -31.40 -9.40
N LEU A 24 41.55 -31.53 -9.33
CA LEU A 24 40.63 -30.40 -9.43
C LEU A 24 40.86 -29.53 -8.19
N GLY A 25 41.86 -28.66 -8.26
CA GLY A 25 41.97 -27.54 -7.34
C GLY A 25 40.69 -26.73 -7.46
N SER A 26 39.94 -26.65 -6.36
CA SER A 26 38.83 -25.71 -6.21
C SER A 26 39.40 -24.31 -6.43
N CYS A 27 39.20 -23.77 -7.62
CA CYS A 27 39.55 -22.38 -7.94
C CYS A 27 38.60 -21.47 -7.16
N ALA A 28 39.00 -21.05 -5.98
CA ALA A 28 38.41 -19.89 -5.31
C ALA A 28 38.61 -18.69 -6.23
N LYS A 29 37.54 -18.21 -6.87
CA LYS A 29 37.55 -16.96 -7.63
C LYS A 29 37.23 -15.82 -6.67
N PRO A 30 38.21 -14.99 -6.24
CA PRO A 30 37.90 -13.80 -5.49
C PRO A 30 37.11 -12.84 -6.39
N HIS A 31 35.85 -12.60 -6.04
CA HIS A 31 35.07 -11.53 -6.63
C HIS A 31 35.19 -10.29 -5.74
N ASN A 32 35.48 -9.15 -6.34
CA ASN A 32 35.55 -7.85 -5.66
C ASN A 32 34.47 -6.91 -6.22
N SER A 33 33.22 -7.35 -6.10
CA SER A 33 32.03 -6.64 -6.58
C SER A 33 31.00 -6.57 -5.43
N PRO A 34 30.30 -5.44 -5.23
CA PRO A 34 29.23 -5.36 -4.24
C PRO A 34 28.04 -6.26 -4.60
N VAL A 35 27.94 -6.67 -5.87
CA VAL A 35 26.91 -7.58 -6.37
C VAL A 35 27.54 -8.91 -6.75
N ILE A 36 26.98 -10.00 -6.22
CA ILE A 36 27.38 -11.38 -6.48
C ILE A 36 26.15 -12.13 -7.01
N VAL A 37 26.29 -12.75 -8.18
CA VAL A 37 25.23 -13.56 -8.80
C VAL A 37 25.70 -15.00 -8.89
N VAL A 38 24.94 -15.92 -8.31
CA VAL A 38 25.21 -17.36 -8.34
C VAL A 38 23.96 -18.14 -8.75
N GLY A 39 23.86 -18.46 -10.04
CA GLY A 39 22.69 -19.09 -10.64
C GLY A 39 21.46 -18.18 -10.50
N ASN A 40 20.45 -18.68 -9.78
CA ASN A 40 19.16 -18.01 -9.55
C ASN A 40 19.17 -17.04 -8.35
N ALA A 41 20.29 -16.91 -7.64
CA ALA A 41 20.42 -16.03 -6.48
C ALA A 41 21.34 -14.85 -6.78
N ARG A 42 20.97 -13.67 -6.26
CA ARG A 42 21.75 -12.43 -6.29
C ARG A 42 21.88 -11.88 -4.87
N PHE A 43 23.09 -11.48 -4.51
CA PHE A 43 23.41 -10.82 -3.26
C PHE A 43 24.04 -9.47 -3.57
N GLU A 44 23.46 -8.40 -3.05
CA GLU A 44 23.89 -7.02 -3.29
C GLU A 44 24.13 -6.33 -1.95
N PHE A 45 25.38 -5.97 -1.68
CA PHE A 45 25.79 -5.28 -0.46
C PHE A 45 25.69 -3.76 -0.70
N LEU A 46 24.60 -3.16 -0.22
CA LEU A 46 24.33 -1.73 -0.35
C LEU A 46 25.16 -0.90 0.63
N THR A 47 25.43 -1.46 1.80
CA THR A 47 26.45 -0.98 2.75
C THR A 47 27.20 -2.18 3.32
N PRO A 48 28.32 -1.99 4.06
CA PRO A 48 28.94 -3.13 4.74
C PRO A 48 27.99 -3.88 5.68
N ALA A 49 26.90 -3.26 6.13
CA ALA A 49 25.98 -3.83 7.12
C ALA A 49 24.53 -4.01 6.61
N LEU A 50 24.27 -3.69 5.33
CA LEU A 50 22.99 -3.84 4.65
C LEU A 50 23.18 -4.69 3.40
N VAL A 51 22.54 -5.86 3.39
CA VAL A 51 22.57 -6.78 2.24
C VAL A 51 21.16 -6.99 1.70
N ARG A 52 21.02 -6.83 0.39
CA ARG A 52 19.87 -7.26 -0.39
C ARG A 52 20.12 -8.67 -0.90
N MET A 53 19.12 -9.52 -0.80
CA MET A 53 19.18 -10.93 -1.16
C MET A 53 17.99 -11.23 -2.04
N GLU A 54 18.24 -11.63 -3.28
CA GLU A 54 17.19 -11.89 -4.25
C GLU A 54 17.32 -13.30 -4.82
N TYR A 55 16.21 -14.04 -4.86
CA TYR A 55 16.12 -15.31 -5.55
C TYR A 55 15.05 -15.21 -6.64
N SER A 56 15.41 -15.52 -7.88
CA SER A 56 14.49 -15.50 -9.02
C SER A 56 14.42 -16.88 -9.68
N PRO A 57 13.25 -17.53 -9.80
CA PRO A 57 13.13 -18.81 -10.48
C PRO A 57 13.58 -18.79 -11.96
N SER A 58 13.53 -17.62 -12.60
CA SER A 58 13.93 -17.42 -14.00
C SER A 58 15.33 -16.83 -14.17
N ALA A 59 16.04 -16.52 -13.06
CA ALA A 59 17.26 -15.71 -13.05
C ALA A 59 17.08 -14.30 -13.66
N GLY A 60 15.83 -13.85 -13.86
CA GLY A 60 15.49 -12.45 -14.14
C GLY A 60 15.33 -11.71 -12.81
N PHE A 61 16.28 -10.84 -12.51
CA PHE A 61 16.29 -10.04 -11.28
C PHE A 61 15.56 -8.70 -11.48
N VAL A 62 14.97 -8.17 -10.40
CA VAL A 62 14.19 -6.93 -10.40
C VAL A 62 15.07 -5.77 -9.98
N ASP A 63 15.36 -4.85 -10.89
CA ASP A 63 16.11 -3.62 -10.58
C ASP A 63 15.23 -2.39 -10.44
N ALA A 64 14.00 -2.45 -10.96
CA ALA A 64 13.02 -1.38 -10.84
C ALA A 64 12.76 -1.03 -9.36
N PRO A 65 12.62 0.27 -9.02
CA PRO A 65 12.13 0.69 -7.71
C PRO A 65 10.83 -0.02 -7.36
N THR A 66 10.59 -0.24 -6.09
CA THR A 66 9.32 -0.78 -5.59
C THR A 66 8.57 0.32 -4.86
N ALA A 67 7.29 0.11 -4.57
CA ALA A 67 6.51 1.11 -3.82
C ALA A 67 7.11 1.41 -2.43
N VAL A 68 7.99 0.54 -1.92
CA VAL A 68 8.67 0.70 -0.63
C VAL A 68 10.15 1.05 -0.83
N VAL A 69 10.90 0.27 -1.62
CA VAL A 69 12.35 0.43 -1.80
C VAL A 69 12.64 1.18 -3.09
N GLN A 70 13.09 2.43 -2.96
CA GLN A 70 13.25 3.34 -4.10
C GLN A 70 14.69 3.41 -4.63
N LYS A 71 15.72 3.28 -3.78
CA LYS A 71 17.11 3.57 -4.14
C LYS A 71 18.07 2.42 -3.85
N ARG A 72 18.71 1.91 -4.90
CA ARG A 72 19.74 0.85 -4.83
C ARG A 72 21.11 1.24 -5.41
N ASP A 73 21.23 2.45 -5.95
CA ASP A 73 22.52 3.01 -6.35
C ASP A 73 23.26 3.59 -5.13
N TRP A 74 24.16 2.79 -4.56
CA TRP A 74 24.95 3.11 -3.36
C TRP A 74 26.46 3.04 -3.67
N PRO A 75 27.31 3.74 -2.90
CA PRO A 75 28.76 3.62 -3.03
C PRO A 75 29.21 2.15 -2.95
N ALA A 76 30.10 1.75 -3.86
CA ALA A 76 30.54 0.37 -3.95
C ALA A 76 31.15 -0.13 -2.64
N VAL A 77 30.61 -1.24 -2.12
CA VAL A 77 31.13 -1.96 -0.96
C VAL A 77 32.16 -2.96 -1.44
N ARG A 78 33.34 -2.99 -0.78
CA ARG A 78 34.31 -4.06 -0.98
C ARG A 78 33.75 -5.34 -0.37
N VAL A 79 33.63 -6.38 -1.19
CA VAL A 79 33.17 -7.70 -0.76
C VAL A 79 34.21 -8.72 -1.20
N GLU A 80 34.58 -9.62 -0.31
CA GLU A 80 35.41 -10.78 -0.62
C GLU A 80 34.53 -12.01 -0.70
N ALA A 81 34.39 -12.58 -1.89
CA ALA A 81 33.56 -13.75 -2.11
C ALA A 81 34.38 -14.97 -2.54
N THR A 82 34.04 -16.13 -1.98
CA THR A 82 34.62 -17.42 -2.35
C THR A 82 33.54 -18.47 -2.49
N GLU A 83 33.66 -19.30 -3.52
CA GLU A 83 32.86 -20.51 -3.69
C GLU A 83 33.74 -21.72 -3.34
N LYS A 84 33.33 -22.48 -2.32
CA LYS A 84 34.07 -23.66 -1.86
C LYS A 84 33.11 -24.68 -1.24
N ASP A 85 33.35 -25.96 -1.52
CA ASP A 85 32.59 -27.10 -0.94
C ASP A 85 31.06 -26.98 -1.12
N GLY A 86 30.61 -26.40 -2.24
CA GLY A 86 29.19 -26.18 -2.55
C GLY A 86 28.55 -24.98 -1.87
N TRP A 87 29.34 -24.11 -1.23
CA TRP A 87 28.88 -22.89 -0.57
C TRP A 87 29.51 -21.65 -1.19
N LEU A 88 28.70 -20.62 -1.38
CA LEU A 88 29.15 -19.24 -1.47
C LEU A 88 29.38 -18.71 -0.05
N THR A 89 30.50 -18.05 0.18
CA THR A 89 30.75 -17.20 1.35
C THR A 89 31.18 -15.82 0.87
N ALA A 90 30.47 -14.78 1.27
CA ALA A 90 30.69 -13.39 0.88
C ALA A 90 30.82 -12.50 2.13
N ALA A 91 31.92 -11.75 2.25
CA ALA A 91 32.22 -10.94 3.43
C ALA A 91 32.47 -9.48 3.06
N SER A 92 31.77 -8.55 3.73
CA SER A 92 31.94 -7.10 3.57
C SER A 92 32.92 -6.47 4.58
N GLY A 93 33.47 -7.29 5.48
CA GLY A 93 34.22 -6.86 6.67
C GLY A 93 33.34 -6.58 7.90
N VAL A 94 32.02 -6.44 7.74
CA VAL A 94 31.06 -6.29 8.86
C VAL A 94 30.10 -7.48 8.92
N VAL A 95 29.54 -7.87 7.77
CA VAL A 95 28.71 -9.07 7.65
C VAL A 95 29.42 -10.15 6.83
N THR A 96 29.11 -11.40 7.13
CA THR A 96 29.46 -12.57 6.33
C THR A 96 28.18 -13.31 5.97
N LEU A 97 27.87 -13.37 4.68
CA LEU A 97 26.75 -14.12 4.12
C LEU A 97 27.24 -15.46 3.60
N ARG A 98 26.49 -16.53 3.87
CA ARG A 98 26.73 -17.86 3.33
C ARG A 98 25.48 -18.41 2.67
N TYR A 99 25.62 -18.93 1.46
CA TYR A 99 24.53 -19.53 0.70
C TYR A 99 24.95 -20.86 0.07
N ARG A 100 24.09 -21.88 0.18
CA ARG A 100 24.33 -23.18 -0.46
C ARG A 100 24.02 -23.10 -1.95
N LEU A 101 25.04 -23.29 -2.78
CA LEU A 101 24.92 -23.12 -4.23
C LEU A 101 23.88 -24.09 -4.82
N GLY A 102 23.05 -23.58 -5.73
CA GLY A 102 22.03 -24.37 -6.44
C GLY A 102 20.92 -24.95 -5.55
N SER A 103 20.73 -24.43 -4.34
CA SER A 103 19.77 -24.99 -3.37
C SER A 103 18.34 -24.41 -3.47
N GLY A 104 18.10 -23.44 -4.35
CA GLY A 104 16.77 -22.86 -4.59
C GLY A 104 16.46 -21.63 -3.72
N PRO A 105 15.17 -21.33 -3.46
CA PRO A 105 14.75 -20.21 -2.62
C PRO A 105 15.45 -20.24 -1.24
N PHE A 106 15.65 -19.06 -0.66
CA PHE A 106 16.27 -18.88 0.64
C PHE A 106 15.42 -19.46 1.77
N THR A 107 16.08 -20.24 2.63
CA THR A 107 15.53 -20.93 3.79
C THR A 107 16.58 -20.96 4.90
N ALA A 108 16.19 -21.28 6.14
CA ALA A 108 17.13 -21.48 7.24
C ALA A 108 18.20 -22.57 6.97
N ALA A 109 17.93 -23.51 6.06
CA ALA A 109 18.84 -24.61 5.75
C ALA A 109 19.93 -24.24 4.73
N ASN A 110 19.76 -23.15 3.98
CA ASN A 110 20.65 -22.81 2.88
C ASN A 110 21.19 -21.38 2.89
N LEU A 111 20.70 -20.49 3.74
CA LEU A 111 21.17 -19.11 3.86
C LEU A 111 21.41 -18.75 5.33
N GLU A 112 22.55 -18.13 5.60
CA GLU A 112 22.95 -17.63 6.91
C GLU A 112 23.66 -16.28 6.73
N VAL A 113 23.37 -15.31 7.59
CA VAL A 113 24.12 -14.06 7.68
C VAL A 113 24.66 -13.90 9.10
N ARG A 114 25.98 -13.70 9.23
CA ARG A 114 26.66 -13.51 10.50
C ARG A 114 27.30 -12.14 10.60
N TRP A 115 27.38 -11.61 11.81
CA TRP A 115 28.11 -10.40 12.13
C TRP A 115 28.65 -10.47 13.55
N SER A 116 29.46 -9.49 13.95
CA SER A 116 29.89 -9.33 15.33
C SER A 116 29.52 -7.95 15.82
N ASP A 117 29.14 -7.84 17.09
CA ASP A 117 28.95 -6.54 17.72
C ASP A 117 30.29 -5.89 18.06
N PRO A 118 30.31 -4.59 18.43
CA PRO A 118 31.55 -3.90 18.81
C PRO A 118 32.27 -4.49 20.02
N ALA A 119 31.59 -5.30 20.84
CA ALA A 119 32.19 -6.03 21.97
C ALA A 119 32.78 -7.39 21.55
N GLY A 120 32.62 -7.78 20.28
CA GLY A 120 33.12 -9.03 19.71
C GLY A 120 32.18 -10.22 19.87
N ALA A 121 30.96 -10.05 20.37
CA ALA A 121 30.00 -11.14 20.42
C ALA A 121 29.49 -11.45 19.00
N ALA A 122 29.46 -12.74 18.66
CA ALA A 122 29.01 -13.21 17.37
C ALA A 122 27.48 -13.35 17.34
N HIS A 123 26.88 -12.88 16.24
CA HIS A 123 25.45 -12.94 15.97
C HIS A 123 25.23 -13.64 14.63
N ALA A 124 24.07 -14.28 14.48
CA ALA A 124 23.66 -14.96 13.26
C ALA A 124 22.17 -14.78 13.03
N TRP A 125 21.78 -14.71 11.77
CA TRP A 125 20.40 -14.68 11.31
C TRP A 125 20.20 -15.71 10.20
N HIS A 126 19.06 -16.40 10.26
CA HIS A 126 18.57 -17.33 9.25
C HIS A 126 17.17 -16.92 8.79
N PRO A 127 16.80 -17.20 7.53
CA PRO A 127 15.44 -16.99 7.06
C PRO A 127 14.40 -17.71 7.94
N GLY A 128 13.43 -16.94 8.44
CA GLY A 128 12.37 -17.44 9.32
C GLY A 128 12.65 -17.28 10.81
N ASP A 129 13.84 -16.79 11.20
CA ASP A 129 14.13 -16.45 12.59
C ASP A 129 13.14 -15.40 13.12
N ARG A 130 12.57 -15.67 14.30
CA ARG A 130 11.76 -14.70 15.04
C ARG A 130 12.70 -13.80 15.83
N ASP A 131 12.43 -12.50 15.81
CA ASP A 131 13.14 -11.51 16.62
C ASP A 131 12.36 -11.20 17.91
N PRO A 132 12.70 -11.83 19.05
CA PRO A 132 11.96 -11.64 20.30
C PRO A 132 12.22 -10.29 20.95
N LEU A 133 13.18 -9.50 20.45
CA LEU A 133 13.54 -8.19 21.00
C LEU A 133 13.23 -7.03 20.03
N ASN A 134 12.42 -7.28 19.01
CA ASN A 134 11.94 -6.25 18.11
C ASN A 134 11.05 -5.25 18.86
N LEU A 135 11.25 -3.95 18.62
CA LEU A 135 10.51 -2.88 19.30
C LEU A 135 9.14 -2.58 18.68
N GLY A 136 8.72 -3.39 17.71
CA GLY A 136 7.44 -3.23 17.01
C GLY A 136 7.50 -2.21 15.87
N GLY A 137 6.64 -2.43 14.88
CA GLY A 137 6.35 -1.49 13.82
C GLY A 137 5.14 -0.61 14.16
N LEU A 138 4.61 0.08 13.14
CA LEU A 138 3.40 0.88 13.30
C LEU A 138 2.19 -0.04 13.52
N THR A 139 1.41 0.23 14.57
CA THR A 139 0.06 -0.32 14.71
C THR A 139 -0.88 0.43 13.77
N TYR A 140 -1.97 -0.23 13.36
CA TYR A 140 -2.98 0.39 12.50
C TYR A 140 -3.64 1.61 13.16
N SER A 141 -3.91 1.53 14.47
CA SER A 141 -4.43 2.64 15.27
C SER A 141 -3.93 2.51 16.71
N LEU A 142 -3.98 3.63 17.45
CA LEU A 142 -3.77 3.72 18.89
C LEU A 142 -5.08 3.98 19.66
N ASP A 143 -6.22 3.97 18.96
CA ASP A 143 -7.53 4.11 19.59
C ASP A 143 -7.77 2.97 20.58
N ASN A 144 -8.40 3.29 21.72
CA ASN A 144 -8.65 2.38 22.85
C ASN A 144 -7.42 1.73 23.49
N VAL A 145 -6.20 2.16 23.13
CA VAL A 145 -4.98 1.71 23.81
C VAL A 145 -4.93 2.35 25.19
N SER A 146 -5.12 1.52 26.21
CA SER A 146 -5.03 1.89 27.61
C SER A 146 -4.47 0.73 28.43
N GLU A 147 -3.99 1.00 29.65
CA GLU A 147 -3.51 -0.04 30.55
C GLU A 147 -4.53 -1.18 30.73
N ALA A 148 -5.83 -0.87 30.72
CA ALA A 148 -6.90 -1.85 30.87
C ALA A 148 -7.00 -2.86 29.72
N ASN A 149 -6.54 -2.48 28.52
CA ASN A 149 -6.66 -3.29 27.30
C ASN A 149 -5.29 -3.79 26.79
N LEU A 150 -4.19 -3.43 27.45
CA LEU A 150 -2.88 -4.00 27.15
C LEU A 150 -2.85 -5.48 27.57
N PRO A 151 -2.26 -6.39 26.77
CA PRO A 151 -2.16 -7.80 27.12
C PRO A 151 -1.42 -8.01 28.46
N ALA A 152 -2.15 -8.38 29.52
CA ALA A 152 -1.58 -8.59 30.84
C ALA A 152 -0.57 -9.75 30.83
N GLY A 153 0.62 -9.52 31.41
CA GLY A 153 1.67 -10.54 31.54
C GLY A 153 2.48 -10.82 30.25
N GLN A 154 2.34 -9.99 29.21
CA GLN A 154 3.16 -10.07 28.01
C GLN A 154 4.38 -9.13 28.06
N SER A 155 5.32 -9.33 27.12
CA SER A 155 6.54 -8.52 26.96
C SER A 155 6.23 -7.02 26.89
N ASP A 156 7.19 -6.16 27.31
CA ASP A 156 7.14 -4.69 27.14
C ASP A 156 7.07 -4.25 25.65
N LEU A 157 7.16 -5.22 24.73
CA LEU A 157 7.21 -5.05 23.29
C LEU A 157 5.91 -5.49 22.57
N ALA A 158 4.93 -6.02 23.28
CA ALA A 158 3.67 -6.46 22.68
C ALA A 158 2.73 -5.28 22.40
N SER A 159 2.06 -5.29 21.24
CA SER A 159 1.00 -4.32 20.92
C SER A 159 -0.36 -4.80 21.41
N PRO A 160 -1.30 -3.89 21.72
CA PRO A 160 -2.68 -4.23 21.99
C PRO A 160 -3.30 -4.92 20.76
N VAL A 161 -3.99 -6.03 20.99
CA VAL A 161 -4.61 -6.86 19.96
C VAL A 161 -6.06 -7.16 20.34
N ASN A 162 -6.93 -7.18 19.33
CA ASN A 162 -8.37 -7.51 19.45
C ASN A 162 -9.27 -6.46 20.11
N ASP A 163 -8.81 -5.24 20.33
CA ASP A 163 -9.72 -4.12 20.59
C ASP A 163 -10.47 -3.77 19.31
N ALA A 164 -11.78 -3.54 19.43
CA ALA A 164 -12.60 -2.97 18.37
C ALA A 164 -12.70 -1.46 18.59
N ILE A 165 -12.50 -0.68 17.54
CA ILE A 165 -12.75 0.76 17.58
C ILE A 165 -14.27 0.98 17.46
N PRO A 166 -14.93 1.60 18.45
CA PRO A 166 -16.37 1.84 18.43
C PRO A 166 -16.78 2.56 17.15
N GLY A 167 -17.78 2.03 16.44
CA GLY A 167 -18.31 2.61 15.21
C GLY A 167 -17.63 2.15 13.92
N ILE A 168 -16.51 1.42 13.98
CA ILE A 168 -15.88 0.83 12.78
C ILE A 168 -15.61 -0.69 12.89
N ASP A 169 -15.87 -1.31 14.05
CA ASP A 169 -15.80 -2.76 14.32
C ASP A 169 -14.51 -3.46 13.83
N LEU A 170 -13.43 -2.69 13.65
CA LEU A 170 -12.15 -3.19 13.18
C LEU A 170 -11.34 -3.69 14.37
N LYS A 171 -11.02 -4.98 14.38
CA LYS A 171 -10.09 -5.56 15.36
C LYS A 171 -8.67 -5.12 15.06
N LEU A 172 -8.00 -4.53 16.05
CA LEU A 172 -6.58 -4.20 15.92
C LEU A 172 -5.75 -5.49 15.74
N PRO A 173 -5.00 -5.64 14.63
CA PRO A 173 -4.07 -6.74 14.44
C PRO A 173 -2.81 -6.54 15.28
N GLU A 174 -2.06 -7.62 15.49
CA GLU A 174 -0.72 -7.55 16.08
C GLU A 174 0.18 -6.63 15.23
N ALA A 175 0.95 -5.77 15.89
CA ALA A 175 1.93 -4.97 15.20
C ALA A 175 2.93 -5.88 14.48
N LYS A 176 3.19 -5.57 13.20
CA LYS A 176 4.26 -6.23 12.46
C LYS A 176 5.61 -5.80 13.05
N PRO A 177 6.66 -6.63 12.94
CA PRO A 177 8.01 -6.23 13.32
C PRO A 177 8.42 -4.91 12.64
N GLY A 178 9.04 -4.03 13.40
CA GLY A 178 9.59 -2.77 12.93
C GLY A 178 11.07 -2.86 12.61
N LEU A 179 11.63 -1.72 12.20
CA LEU A 179 13.06 -1.60 11.87
C LEU A 179 13.96 -1.64 13.11
N LEU A 180 13.46 -1.26 14.28
CA LEU A 180 14.27 -1.16 15.51
C LEU A 180 14.11 -2.40 16.38
N SER A 181 15.22 -2.96 16.82
CA SER A 181 15.30 -4.17 17.62
C SER A 181 16.50 -4.15 18.53
N ARG A 182 16.33 -4.63 19.78
CA ARG A 182 17.46 -4.80 20.71
C ARG A 182 18.35 -5.98 20.32
N SER A 183 17.90 -6.87 19.41
CA SER A 183 18.72 -7.90 18.76
C SER A 183 19.72 -7.30 17.75
N GLY A 184 19.52 -6.04 17.35
CA GLY A 184 20.47 -5.28 16.55
C GLY A 184 20.49 -5.60 15.06
N TYR A 185 19.41 -6.17 14.55
CA TYR A 185 19.18 -6.36 13.12
C TYR A 185 17.73 -6.06 12.77
N ALA A 186 17.46 -5.89 11.47
CA ALA A 186 16.11 -5.82 10.93
C ALA A 186 16.03 -6.53 9.59
N PHE A 187 14.91 -7.21 9.35
CA PHE A 187 14.62 -7.92 8.12
C PHE A 187 13.40 -7.31 7.43
N ILE A 188 13.51 -7.09 6.13
CA ILE A 188 12.40 -6.61 5.29
C ILE A 188 12.21 -7.59 4.14
N ASP A 189 11.00 -8.12 4.02
CA ASP A 189 10.56 -8.87 2.86
C ASP A 189 9.84 -7.91 1.88
N ASP A 190 10.54 -7.51 0.82
CA ASP A 190 9.98 -6.64 -0.21
C ASP A 190 9.32 -7.46 -1.35
N SER A 191 9.44 -8.79 -1.35
CA SER A 191 8.87 -9.68 -2.38
C SER A 191 7.41 -9.43 -2.77
N PRO A 192 6.48 -9.04 -1.86
CA PRO A 192 5.09 -8.79 -2.24
C PRO A 192 4.82 -7.37 -2.77
N THR A 193 5.77 -6.44 -2.65
CA THR A 193 5.56 -5.03 -3.00
C THR A 193 5.49 -4.84 -4.51
N PRO A 194 4.54 -4.05 -5.07
CA PRO A 194 4.53 -3.75 -6.50
C PRO A 194 5.75 -2.93 -6.94
N VAL A 195 6.08 -2.99 -8.23
CA VAL A 195 7.22 -2.27 -8.83
C VAL A 195 6.75 -0.99 -9.51
N TRP A 196 7.61 0.02 -9.53
CA TRP A 196 7.39 1.25 -10.27
C TRP A 196 7.62 1.03 -11.77
N SER A 197 6.61 1.35 -12.58
CA SER A 197 6.71 1.39 -14.03
C SER A 197 7.06 2.80 -14.48
N ALA A 198 8.28 2.99 -14.98
CA ALA A 198 8.69 4.27 -15.55
C ALA A 198 7.87 4.66 -16.80
N GLU A 199 7.40 3.67 -17.56
CA GLU A 199 6.57 3.87 -18.76
C GLU A 199 5.18 4.40 -18.40
N LYS A 200 4.53 3.80 -17.40
CA LYS A 200 3.17 4.20 -16.97
C LYS A 200 3.16 5.33 -15.94
N ALA A 201 4.33 5.70 -15.42
CA ALA A 201 4.49 6.56 -14.24
C ALA A 201 3.58 6.13 -13.08
N TRP A 202 3.46 4.81 -12.87
CA TRP A 202 2.59 4.20 -11.87
C TRP A 202 3.13 2.86 -11.39
N ILE A 203 2.61 2.37 -10.27
CA ILE A 203 2.96 1.04 -9.75
C ILE A 203 2.28 -0.08 -10.56
N GLU A 204 2.93 -1.23 -10.69
CA GLU A 204 2.39 -2.42 -11.33
C GLU A 204 2.78 -3.71 -10.59
N PRO A 205 2.03 -4.82 -10.79
CA PRO A 205 2.38 -6.10 -10.19
C PRO A 205 3.80 -6.53 -10.58
N ARG A 206 4.51 -7.19 -9.66
CA ARG A 206 5.85 -7.74 -9.96
C ARG A 206 5.77 -8.76 -11.12
N PRO A 207 6.82 -8.83 -11.97
CA PRO A 207 6.94 -9.87 -12.98
C PRO A 207 6.84 -11.28 -12.36
N GLN A 208 6.15 -12.18 -13.06
CA GLN A 208 5.98 -13.57 -12.64
C GLN A 208 6.97 -14.51 -13.37
N PRO A 209 7.37 -15.66 -12.77
CA PRO A 209 7.04 -16.08 -11.41
C PRO A 209 7.76 -15.20 -10.37
N THR A 210 7.02 -14.85 -9.31
CA THR A 210 7.58 -14.07 -8.20
C THR A 210 8.65 -14.86 -7.46
N GLY A 211 9.73 -14.15 -7.15
CA GLY A 211 10.87 -14.64 -6.37
C GLY A 211 10.85 -14.15 -4.93
N GLN A 212 12.02 -14.18 -4.29
CA GLN A 212 12.27 -13.49 -3.01
C GLN A 212 13.10 -12.24 -3.27
N ASP A 213 12.80 -11.13 -2.62
CA ASP A 213 13.55 -9.87 -2.64
C ASP A 213 13.61 -9.31 -1.22
N TRP A 214 14.72 -9.57 -0.53
CA TRP A 214 14.86 -9.39 0.90
C TRP A 214 15.98 -8.41 1.24
N TYR A 215 15.84 -7.73 2.37
CA TYR A 215 16.87 -6.83 2.91
C TYR A 215 17.13 -7.20 4.36
N LEU A 216 18.41 -7.28 4.73
CA LEU A 216 18.83 -7.47 6.12
C LEU A 216 19.78 -6.34 6.53
N PHE A 217 19.39 -5.62 7.56
CA PHE A 217 20.19 -4.60 8.23
C PHE A 217 20.83 -5.20 9.47
N THR A 218 22.12 -4.94 9.68
CA THR A 218 22.82 -5.25 10.93
C THR A 218 23.39 -3.94 11.49
N TYR A 219 22.93 -3.55 12.67
CA TYR A 219 23.26 -2.23 13.24
C TYR A 219 23.57 -2.28 14.73
N ASN A 220 23.45 -3.45 15.37
CA ASN A 220 23.69 -3.63 16.80
C ASN A 220 22.85 -2.65 17.63
N ARG A 221 23.45 -1.59 18.19
CA ARG A 221 22.72 -0.56 18.95
C ARG A 221 22.72 0.81 18.27
N ASP A 222 23.18 0.90 17.02
CA ASP A 222 23.19 2.14 16.26
C ASP A 222 21.84 2.38 15.54
N TYR A 223 20.82 2.70 16.34
CA TYR A 223 19.47 2.93 15.82
C TYR A 223 19.38 4.14 14.89
N ARG A 224 20.26 5.14 15.05
CA ARG A 224 20.30 6.31 14.17
C ARG A 224 20.79 5.92 12.78
N LYS A 225 21.82 5.08 12.71
CA LYS A 225 22.34 4.56 11.45
C LYS A 225 21.25 3.79 10.68
N VAL A 226 20.54 2.85 11.31
CA VAL A 226 19.54 2.05 10.58
C VAL A 226 18.37 2.91 10.09
N LEU A 227 17.91 3.89 10.87
CA LEU A 227 16.88 4.84 10.43
C LEU A 227 17.37 5.68 9.23
N ALA A 228 18.62 6.13 9.26
CA ALA A 228 19.22 6.90 8.16
C ALA A 228 19.42 6.03 6.90
N GLU A 229 19.88 4.79 7.04
CA GLU A 229 20.03 3.85 5.93
C GLU A 229 18.68 3.48 5.32
N TYR A 230 17.66 3.23 6.15
CA TYR A 230 16.30 2.97 5.70
C TYR A 230 15.69 4.17 4.97
N ALA A 231 15.87 5.39 5.49
CA ALA A 231 15.44 6.60 4.79
C ALA A 231 16.17 6.80 3.45
N GLN A 232 17.46 6.46 3.35
CA GLN A 232 18.17 6.49 2.07
C GLN A 232 17.69 5.42 1.09
N LEU A 233 17.34 4.23 1.59
CA LEU A 233 16.86 3.10 0.79
C LEU A 233 15.44 3.32 0.27
N CYS A 234 14.53 3.78 1.12
CA CYS A 234 13.09 3.86 0.86
C CYS A 234 12.60 5.24 0.44
N GLY A 235 13.43 6.28 0.63
CA GLY A 235 13.10 7.67 0.33
C GLY A 235 13.19 8.55 1.59
N PRO A 236 13.83 9.72 1.49
CA PRO A 236 13.97 10.61 2.64
C PRO A 236 12.60 11.17 3.04
N ILE A 237 12.41 11.39 4.34
CA ILE A 237 11.24 12.13 4.84
C ILE A 237 11.40 13.59 4.37
N PRO A 238 10.48 14.11 3.54
CA PRO A 238 10.59 15.48 3.05
C PRO A 238 10.39 16.47 4.19
N MET A 239 11.04 17.63 4.09
CA MET A 239 10.75 18.75 4.99
C MET A 239 9.31 19.19 4.79
N ILE A 240 8.54 19.21 5.88
CA ILE A 240 7.17 19.71 5.87
C ILE A 240 7.16 21.25 5.77
N PRO A 241 6.15 21.84 5.09
CA PRO A 241 5.93 23.28 5.17
C PRO A 241 5.74 23.75 6.62
N ARG A 242 6.31 24.90 6.99
CA ARG A 242 6.27 25.38 8.38
C ARG A 242 4.86 25.52 8.96
N TRP A 243 3.87 25.89 8.14
CA TRP A 243 2.48 26.08 8.55
C TRP A 243 1.85 24.79 9.11
N VAL A 244 2.36 23.61 8.72
CA VAL A 244 1.89 22.31 9.24
C VAL A 244 2.13 22.18 10.74
N LEU A 245 3.11 22.92 11.30
CA LEU A 245 3.40 22.95 12.74
C LEU A 245 2.57 23.99 13.51
N GLY A 246 1.72 24.75 12.83
CA GLY A 246 0.81 25.73 13.42
C GLY A 246 -0.53 25.14 13.87
N PRO A 247 -1.42 25.93 14.48
CA PRO A 247 -2.77 25.47 14.85
C PRO A 247 -3.67 25.28 13.63
N TRP A 248 -4.42 24.18 13.65
CA TRP A 248 -5.35 23.79 12.60
C TRP A 248 -6.78 23.86 13.13
N ILE A 249 -7.70 24.38 12.32
CA ILE A 249 -9.13 24.43 12.64
C ILE A 249 -9.85 23.57 11.63
N THR A 250 -10.69 22.65 12.11
CA THR A 250 -11.56 21.83 11.25
C THR A 250 -12.98 22.35 11.34
N ASP A 251 -13.67 22.39 10.21
CA ASP A 251 -15.08 22.74 10.14
C ASP A 251 -15.78 21.95 9.01
N PHE A 252 -17.08 22.14 8.79
CA PHE A 252 -17.89 21.43 7.80
C PHE A 252 -17.91 19.91 8.04
N ASN A 253 -17.80 19.50 9.31
CA ASN A 253 -17.83 18.10 9.76
C ASN A 253 -19.26 17.56 9.90
N PHE A 254 -19.94 17.49 8.76
CA PHE A 254 -21.22 16.81 8.57
C PHE A 254 -21.35 16.39 7.11
N GLU A 255 -22.17 15.38 6.84
CA GLU A 255 -22.40 14.93 5.46
C GLU A 255 -23.41 15.82 4.75
N TYR A 256 -23.07 16.27 3.53
CA TYR A 256 -23.99 17.03 2.69
C TYR A 256 -24.43 16.22 1.48
N PHE A 257 -25.75 16.09 1.33
CA PHE A 257 -26.39 15.48 0.17
C PHE A 257 -27.35 16.50 -0.44
N PRO A 258 -27.00 17.16 -1.56
CA PRO A 258 -27.74 18.28 -2.14
C PRO A 258 -29.24 18.04 -2.26
N ASP A 259 -29.64 16.84 -2.69
CA ASP A 259 -31.04 16.51 -2.97
C ASP A 259 -31.82 15.95 -1.78
N SER A 260 -31.18 15.75 -0.63
CA SER A 260 -31.84 15.22 0.56
C SER A 260 -32.90 16.18 1.13
N ALA A 261 -33.81 15.66 1.95
CA ALA A 261 -34.72 16.52 2.71
C ALA A 261 -33.99 17.32 3.80
N GLU A 262 -32.84 16.82 4.26
CA GLU A 262 -32.00 17.43 5.30
C GLU A 262 -31.27 18.68 4.82
N SER A 263 -30.67 18.65 3.62
CA SER A 263 -29.99 19.79 3.01
C SER A 263 -30.90 21.01 2.79
N ARG A 264 -32.22 20.79 2.75
CA ARG A 264 -33.24 21.83 2.58
C ARG A 264 -33.67 22.47 3.90
N ARG A 265 -33.25 21.93 5.05
CA ARG A 265 -33.61 22.52 6.33
C ARG A 265 -32.85 23.84 6.53
N PRO A 266 -33.48 24.89 7.11
CA PRO A 266 -32.86 26.21 7.24
C PRO A 266 -31.60 26.24 8.12
N ASP A 267 -31.52 25.38 9.12
CA ASP A 267 -30.33 25.19 9.97
C ASP A 267 -29.13 24.69 9.16
N PHE A 268 -29.38 23.78 8.23
CA PHE A 268 -28.35 23.26 7.33
C PHE A 268 -27.85 24.33 6.35
N GLN A 269 -28.78 25.04 5.71
CA GLN A 269 -28.45 26.11 4.74
C GLN A 269 -27.76 27.32 5.37
N ARG A 270 -27.91 27.51 6.68
CA ARG A 270 -27.19 28.55 7.43
C ARG A 270 -25.69 28.26 7.49
N TYR A 271 -25.29 26.99 7.43
CA TYR A 271 -23.90 26.58 7.44
C TYR A 271 -23.31 26.64 6.02
N ASN A 272 -22.99 27.86 5.57
CA ASN A 272 -22.55 28.13 4.21
C ASN A 272 -21.22 28.91 4.18
N GLN A 273 -20.77 29.27 2.98
CA GLN A 273 -19.53 30.02 2.78
C GLN A 273 -19.46 31.31 3.60
N GLN A 274 -20.56 32.07 3.71
CA GLN A 274 -20.57 33.31 4.51
C GLN A 274 -20.35 33.00 6.00
N TYR A 275 -20.98 31.94 6.51
CA TYR A 275 -20.77 31.51 7.90
C TYR A 275 -19.29 31.19 8.17
N LEU A 276 -18.65 30.46 7.25
CA LEU A 276 -17.24 30.10 7.35
C LEU A 276 -16.33 31.35 7.34
N GLU A 277 -16.62 32.31 6.46
CA GLU A 277 -15.88 33.57 6.38
C GLU A 277 -16.07 34.45 7.62
N ASP A 278 -17.28 34.47 8.18
CA ASP A 278 -17.60 35.15 9.43
C ASP A 278 -16.86 34.51 10.61
N GLU A 279 -16.77 33.17 10.64
CA GLU A 279 -16.00 32.46 11.66
C GLU A 279 -14.50 32.77 11.58
N VAL A 280 -13.91 32.69 10.39
CA VAL A 280 -12.50 33.07 10.15
C VAL A 280 -12.26 34.51 10.60
N SER A 281 -13.17 35.42 10.25
CA SER A 281 -13.09 36.82 10.65
C SER A 281 -13.17 36.99 12.17
N ARG A 282 -14.06 36.27 12.84
CA ARG A 282 -14.21 36.28 14.30
C ARG A 282 -12.94 35.77 15.00
N LEU A 283 -12.34 34.69 14.50
CA LEU A 283 -11.08 34.15 15.04
C LEU A 283 -9.94 35.15 14.91
N ARG A 284 -9.81 35.79 13.73
CA ARG A 284 -8.81 36.84 13.48
C ARG A 284 -9.02 38.08 14.35
N GLN A 285 -10.26 38.55 14.48
CA GLN A 285 -10.61 39.69 15.35
C GLN A 285 -10.34 39.38 16.83
N SER A 286 -10.53 38.12 17.24
CA SER A 286 -10.23 37.64 18.60
C SER A 286 -8.73 37.35 18.82
N GLN A 287 -7.88 37.61 17.83
CA GLN A 287 -6.44 37.36 17.86
C GLN A 287 -6.07 35.89 18.14
N ILE A 288 -6.92 34.95 17.72
CA ILE A 288 -6.65 33.52 17.83
C ILE A 288 -5.80 33.10 16.61
N PRO A 289 -4.55 32.65 16.82
CA PRO A 289 -3.69 32.23 15.73
C PRO A 289 -4.13 30.86 15.19
N PHE A 290 -4.11 30.74 13.87
CA PHE A 290 -4.24 29.47 13.15
C PHE A 290 -3.68 29.64 11.74
N ASP A 291 -3.14 28.55 11.21
CA ASP A 291 -2.41 28.49 9.95
C ASP A 291 -3.17 27.71 8.88
N ALA A 292 -4.05 26.80 9.27
CA ALA A 292 -4.82 25.97 8.35
C ALA A 292 -6.30 25.86 8.76
N LEU A 293 -7.16 25.93 7.75
CA LEU A 293 -8.57 25.59 7.81
C LEU A 293 -8.77 24.27 7.05
N ILE A 294 -9.37 23.28 7.70
CA ILE A 294 -9.61 21.96 7.16
C ILE A 294 -11.13 21.86 6.99
N LEU A 295 -11.59 21.74 5.75
CA LEU A 295 -13.00 21.48 5.48
C LEU A 295 -13.20 19.98 5.38
N ASP A 296 -14.01 19.47 6.27
CA ASP A 296 -14.40 18.07 6.32
C ASP A 296 -15.59 17.81 5.37
N PHE A 297 -16.22 16.64 5.46
CA PHE A 297 -17.26 16.10 4.56
C PHE A 297 -18.12 17.09 3.76
N ALA A 298 -18.66 18.15 4.35
CA ALA A 298 -19.61 19.03 3.68
C ALA A 298 -19.01 19.95 2.61
N TRP A 299 -17.69 19.94 2.40
CA TRP A 299 -17.09 20.72 1.32
C TRP A 299 -17.51 20.22 -0.08
N HIS A 300 -17.91 18.95 -0.23
CA HIS A 300 -18.32 18.33 -1.49
C HIS A 300 -19.71 17.66 -1.44
N ASN A 301 -20.23 17.27 -2.62
CA ASN A 301 -21.65 16.91 -2.84
C ASN A 301 -22.08 15.48 -2.49
N TYR A 302 -21.18 14.62 -2.03
CA TYR A 302 -21.45 13.18 -2.04
C TYR A 302 -21.04 12.43 -0.77
N GLY A 303 -20.67 13.13 0.31
CA GLY A 303 -20.27 12.49 1.57
C GLY A 303 -19.33 11.30 1.35
N TRP A 304 -19.68 10.13 1.89
CA TRP A 304 -18.89 8.90 1.72
C TRP A 304 -18.89 8.30 0.30
N GLU A 305 -19.80 8.70 -0.59
CA GLU A 305 -19.84 8.22 -1.98
C GLU A 305 -18.76 8.87 -2.85
N GLY A 306 -18.08 9.91 -2.32
CA GLY A 306 -16.93 10.56 -2.94
C GLY A 306 -17.32 11.56 -4.04
N GLY A 307 -16.52 12.61 -4.19
CA GLY A 307 -16.73 13.65 -5.19
C GLY A 307 -15.77 14.82 -5.02
N TYR A 308 -15.48 15.51 -6.11
CA TYR A 308 -14.62 16.69 -6.16
C TYR A 308 -15.38 17.98 -6.52
N ASP A 309 -16.68 17.87 -6.83
CA ASP A 309 -17.57 19.02 -6.97
C ASP A 309 -17.87 19.68 -5.62
N TRP A 310 -17.66 21.00 -5.57
CA TRP A 310 -17.96 21.82 -4.41
C TRP A 310 -19.44 21.75 -4.03
N SER A 311 -19.69 21.74 -2.73
CA SER A 311 -21.02 21.89 -2.17
C SER A 311 -21.66 23.21 -2.61
N PRO A 312 -22.97 23.24 -2.96
CA PRO A 312 -23.78 24.44 -3.07
C PRO A 312 -23.72 25.37 -1.86
N LEU A 313 -23.30 24.88 -0.69
CA LEU A 313 -23.00 25.71 0.48
C LEU A 313 -21.79 26.63 0.25
N ILE A 314 -20.92 26.30 -0.71
CA ILE A 314 -19.72 27.03 -1.12
C ILE A 314 -19.79 27.39 -2.62
N PRO A 315 -20.72 28.28 -3.03
CA PRO A 315 -20.95 28.59 -4.44
C PRO A 315 -19.79 29.38 -5.09
N HIS A 316 -18.92 29.99 -4.28
CA HIS A 316 -17.80 30.80 -4.74
C HIS A 316 -16.49 30.31 -4.12
N SER A 317 -16.19 29.02 -4.32
CA SER A 317 -15.02 28.36 -3.72
C SER A 317 -13.68 29.00 -4.08
N GLN A 318 -13.51 29.49 -5.30
CA GLN A 318 -12.29 30.22 -5.68
C GLN A 318 -12.11 31.52 -4.88
N GLU A 319 -13.20 32.26 -4.66
CA GLU A 319 -13.18 33.49 -3.86
C GLU A 319 -12.83 33.20 -2.39
N LEU A 320 -13.40 32.12 -1.83
CA LEU A 320 -13.06 31.63 -0.50
C LEU A 320 -11.57 31.29 -0.40
N MET A 321 -11.05 30.50 -1.35
CA MET A 321 -9.64 30.11 -1.39
C MET A 321 -8.71 31.32 -1.46
N ASP A 322 -9.01 32.28 -2.35
CA ASP A 322 -8.21 33.49 -2.51
C ASP A 322 -8.23 34.36 -1.24
N ARG A 323 -9.39 34.50 -0.58
CA ARG A 323 -9.52 35.21 0.70
C ARG A 323 -8.71 34.56 1.82
N LEU A 324 -8.78 33.24 1.96
CA LEU A 324 -8.02 32.50 2.96
C LEU A 324 -6.52 32.64 2.73
N HIS A 325 -6.06 32.43 1.49
CA HIS A 325 -4.66 32.58 1.13
C HIS A 325 -4.15 34.01 1.30
N GLY A 326 -4.97 35.02 0.97
CA GLY A 326 -4.67 36.43 1.20
C GLY A 326 -4.48 36.79 2.68
N GLN A 327 -5.06 36.00 3.59
CA GLN A 327 -4.90 36.10 5.04
C GLN A 327 -3.83 35.16 5.61
N GLY A 328 -3.05 34.50 4.74
CA GLY A 328 -2.02 33.55 5.12
C GLY A 328 -2.54 32.20 5.64
N ILE A 329 -3.84 31.92 5.49
CA ILE A 329 -4.47 30.67 5.91
C ILE A 329 -4.35 29.65 4.78
N LYS A 330 -3.94 28.42 5.09
CA LYS A 330 -3.97 27.28 4.16
C LYS A 330 -5.31 26.57 4.23
N LEU A 331 -5.81 26.12 3.08
CA LEU A 331 -7.00 25.32 3.00
C LEU A 331 -6.62 23.86 2.74
N SER A 332 -7.16 22.94 3.52
CA SER A 332 -7.13 21.51 3.24
C SER A 332 -8.56 21.01 3.10
N LEU A 333 -8.77 20.10 2.17
CA LEU A 333 -10.06 19.44 1.94
C LEU A 333 -9.90 17.98 2.35
N ASN A 334 -10.85 17.46 3.11
CA ASN A 334 -10.94 16.04 3.39
C ASN A 334 -11.14 15.29 2.05
N ASP A 335 -10.42 14.19 1.84
CA ASP A 335 -10.65 13.30 0.68
C ASP A 335 -10.83 11.86 1.16
N HIS A 336 -11.83 11.18 0.60
CA HIS A 336 -12.17 9.80 0.87
C HIS A 336 -12.30 9.03 -0.44
N PRO A 337 -11.19 8.48 -0.97
CA PRO A 337 -11.21 7.76 -2.24
C PRO A 337 -11.81 6.33 -2.13
N GLY A 338 -12.88 6.15 -1.35
CA GLY A 338 -13.55 4.87 -1.09
C GLY A 338 -12.91 4.02 0.03
N TYR A 339 -13.71 3.16 0.66
CA TYR A 339 -13.26 2.30 1.77
C TYR A 339 -12.97 0.86 1.32
N ILE A 340 -12.01 0.24 2.01
CA ILE A 340 -11.85 -1.22 2.01
C ILE A 340 -13.19 -1.85 2.42
N ASN A 341 -13.70 -2.75 1.57
CA ASN A 341 -14.99 -3.47 1.70
C ASN A 341 -16.25 -2.70 1.25
N THR A 342 -16.13 -1.57 0.57
CA THR A 342 -17.25 -0.99 -0.19
C THR A 342 -17.08 -1.28 -1.68
N GLU A 343 -18.11 -1.79 -2.37
CA GLU A 343 -18.13 -1.88 -3.84
C GLU A 343 -18.22 -0.49 -4.52
N GLN A 344 -18.25 0.58 -3.74
CA GLN A 344 -18.37 1.97 -4.19
C GLN A 344 -17.05 2.41 -4.81
N SER A 345 -17.07 2.53 -6.15
CA SER A 345 -15.97 3.06 -6.94
C SER A 345 -15.88 4.59 -6.78
N ILE A 346 -15.19 5.05 -5.72
CA ILE A 346 -14.23 6.18 -5.58
C ILE A 346 -14.56 7.60 -6.13
N LEU A 347 -15.49 7.76 -7.08
CA LEU A 347 -15.94 9.05 -7.61
C LEU A 347 -17.34 8.85 -8.19
N SER A 348 -18.34 9.60 -7.70
CA SER A 348 -19.69 9.57 -8.26
C SER A 348 -19.66 9.81 -9.78
N PHE A 349 -20.46 9.06 -10.55
CA PHE A 349 -20.60 9.30 -11.99
C PHE A 349 -21.27 10.63 -12.32
N ASP A 350 -21.96 11.21 -11.35
CA ASP A 350 -22.60 12.53 -11.47
C ASP A 350 -21.62 13.68 -11.18
N ASP A 351 -20.41 13.38 -10.70
CA ASP A 351 -19.36 14.37 -10.50
C ASP A 351 -18.82 14.90 -11.84
N SER A 352 -18.61 16.22 -11.94
CA SER A 352 -18.17 16.86 -13.18
C SER A 352 -16.80 16.39 -13.67
N HIS A 353 -15.97 15.80 -12.81
CA HIS A 353 -14.65 15.27 -13.14
C HIS A 353 -14.68 13.79 -13.58
N ALA A 354 -15.78 13.06 -13.33
CA ALA A 354 -15.87 11.62 -13.60
C ALA A 354 -15.55 11.23 -15.06
N PRO A 355 -15.98 11.96 -16.11
CA PRO A 355 -15.65 11.61 -17.49
C PRO A 355 -14.15 11.61 -17.79
N GLU A 356 -13.40 12.56 -17.22
CA GLU A 356 -11.95 12.64 -17.40
C GLU A 356 -11.24 11.51 -16.67
N VAL A 357 -11.64 11.24 -15.42
CA VAL A 357 -11.10 10.14 -14.63
C VAL A 357 -11.30 8.79 -15.32
N LEU A 358 -12.51 8.51 -15.83
CA LEU A 358 -12.80 7.27 -16.55
C LEU A 358 -11.95 7.12 -17.82
N LYS A 359 -11.74 8.22 -18.56
CA LYS A 359 -10.87 8.23 -19.73
C LYS A 359 -9.43 7.87 -19.38
N VAL A 360 -8.88 8.42 -18.30
CA VAL A 360 -7.51 8.09 -17.82
C VAL A 360 -7.41 6.63 -17.38
N LEU A 361 -8.45 6.11 -16.72
CA LEU A 361 -8.52 4.71 -16.28
C LEU A 361 -8.79 3.72 -17.42
N GLY A 362 -9.02 4.19 -18.66
CA GLY A 362 -9.41 3.34 -19.79
C GLY A 362 -10.75 2.64 -19.59
N ARG A 363 -11.64 3.21 -18.76
CA ARG A 363 -12.98 2.70 -18.49
C ARG A 363 -14.02 3.47 -19.32
N PRO A 364 -15.02 2.80 -19.89
CA PRO A 364 -16.10 3.51 -20.58
C PRO A 364 -16.98 4.27 -19.57
N PRO A 365 -17.61 5.39 -19.96
CA PRO A 365 -18.65 6.00 -19.15
C PRO A 365 -19.82 5.02 -18.96
N PRO A 366 -20.59 5.16 -17.87
CA PRO A 366 -21.83 4.40 -17.73
C PRO A 366 -22.74 4.71 -18.93
N PRO A 367 -23.48 3.72 -19.44
CA PRO A 367 -24.40 3.96 -20.54
C PRO A 367 -25.45 4.99 -20.10
N SER A 368 -25.63 6.06 -20.89
CA SER A 368 -26.70 7.01 -20.62
C SER A 368 -28.06 6.30 -20.73
N PRO A 369 -28.94 6.40 -19.72
CA PRO A 369 -30.26 5.81 -19.81
C PRO A 369 -31.02 6.44 -20.98
N LYS A 370 -31.65 5.62 -21.82
CA LYS A 370 -32.48 6.09 -22.95
C LYS A 370 -33.89 6.48 -22.52
N PHE A 371 -34.30 6.04 -21.33
CA PHE A 371 -35.53 6.40 -20.64
C PHE A 371 -35.37 6.04 -19.16
N ASP A 372 -35.97 6.84 -18.29
CA ASP A 372 -36.07 6.54 -16.86
C ASP A 372 -37.41 5.89 -16.55
N LEU A 373 -37.41 4.94 -15.61
CA LEU A 373 -38.60 4.27 -15.15
C LEU A 373 -38.56 4.22 -13.62
N ASP A 374 -39.39 5.05 -12.98
CA ASP A 374 -39.55 5.02 -11.53
C ASP A 374 -40.24 3.72 -11.08
N LEU A 375 -39.47 2.83 -10.47
CA LEU A 375 -39.98 1.58 -9.91
C LEU A 375 -40.49 1.72 -8.49
N SER A 376 -40.27 2.86 -7.81
CA SER A 376 -40.50 3.03 -6.37
C SER A 376 -41.95 2.75 -5.97
N ALA A 377 -42.91 3.10 -6.83
CA ALA A 377 -44.34 2.86 -6.62
C ALA A 377 -44.83 1.48 -7.10
N LEU A 378 -43.97 0.70 -7.79
CA LEU A 378 -44.34 -0.56 -8.44
C LEU A 378 -44.03 -1.79 -7.58
N TRP A 379 -43.32 -1.59 -6.45
CA TRP A 379 -42.90 -2.69 -5.60
C TRP A 379 -44.05 -3.27 -4.79
N SER A 380 -44.10 -4.59 -4.77
CA SER A 380 -45.01 -5.40 -3.98
C SER A 380 -44.26 -6.50 -3.25
N PHE A 381 -44.77 -6.95 -2.11
CA PHE A 381 -44.09 -7.82 -1.16
C PHE A 381 -44.93 -9.04 -0.76
N ARG A 382 -44.25 -10.15 -0.45
CA ARG A 382 -44.77 -11.36 0.22
C ARG A 382 -43.69 -12.07 1.06
N THR A 383 -44.12 -12.99 1.91
CA THR A 383 -43.26 -13.87 2.72
C THR A 383 -43.02 -15.25 2.06
N ASP A 384 -43.50 -15.44 0.84
CA ASP A 384 -43.45 -16.67 0.04
C ASP A 384 -43.55 -16.34 -1.47
N HIS A 385 -43.15 -17.28 -2.35
CA HIS A 385 -42.92 -17.03 -3.78
C HIS A 385 -44.07 -17.48 -4.71
N GLU A 386 -45.25 -17.83 -4.18
CA GLU A 386 -46.33 -18.40 -5.02
C GLU A 386 -47.06 -17.36 -5.90
N ALA A 387 -47.94 -17.80 -6.79
CA ALA A 387 -48.73 -16.93 -7.65
C ALA A 387 -49.92 -16.29 -6.91
N GLY A 388 -50.02 -14.94 -6.94
CA GLY A 388 -51.19 -14.16 -6.47
C GLY A 388 -51.18 -13.73 -4.99
N GLY A 389 -51.74 -12.56 -4.65
CA GLY A 389 -51.79 -12.06 -3.26
C GLY A 389 -50.64 -11.12 -2.84
N TRP A 390 -49.96 -10.51 -3.81
CA TRP A 390 -48.89 -9.54 -3.58
C TRP A 390 -49.46 -8.22 -3.02
N LYS A 391 -48.83 -7.66 -1.98
CA LYS A 391 -49.28 -6.41 -1.37
C LYS A 391 -48.35 -5.25 -1.74
N PRO A 392 -48.88 -4.06 -2.07
CA PRO A 392 -48.05 -2.89 -2.32
C PRO A 392 -47.28 -2.52 -1.05
N ILE A 393 -46.01 -2.12 -1.21
CA ILE A 393 -45.21 -1.57 -0.12
C ILE A 393 -45.06 -0.06 -0.30
N ARG A 394 -45.11 0.67 0.82
CA ARG A 394 -44.65 2.06 0.83
C ARG A 394 -43.14 2.06 1.07
N VAL A 395 -42.43 2.90 0.33
CA VAL A 395 -40.99 3.13 0.47
C VAL A 395 -40.65 3.47 1.94
N GLY A 396 -39.70 2.74 2.53
CA GLY A 396 -39.25 2.84 3.92
C GLY A 396 -38.76 1.49 4.50
N PRO A 397 -38.21 1.46 5.72
CA PRO A 397 -37.75 0.22 6.37
C PRO A 397 -38.90 -0.81 6.47
N TRP A 398 -38.68 -2.02 5.98
CA TRP A 398 -39.75 -3.03 5.87
C TRP A 398 -40.29 -3.48 7.24
N GLN A 399 -39.46 -3.41 8.28
CA GLN A 399 -39.85 -3.65 9.67
C GLN A 399 -40.91 -2.63 10.15
N GLU A 400 -40.88 -1.40 9.63
CA GLU A 400 -41.81 -0.33 10.00
C GLU A 400 -43.05 -0.29 9.09
N ARG A 401 -42.90 -0.66 7.81
CA ARG A 401 -43.92 -0.47 6.78
C ARG A 401 -44.78 -1.68 6.45
N GLY A 402 -44.51 -2.86 7.03
CA GLY A 402 -45.28 -4.06 6.70
C GLY A 402 -45.43 -5.10 7.80
N TYR A 403 -44.33 -5.56 8.40
CA TYR A 403 -44.34 -6.81 9.16
C TYR A 403 -43.35 -6.79 10.34
N GLY A 404 -43.54 -5.87 11.29
CA GLY A 404 -42.64 -5.62 12.44
C GLY A 404 -42.40 -6.78 13.42
N GLY A 405 -42.95 -7.97 13.16
CA GLY A 405 -42.70 -9.20 13.93
C GLY A 405 -42.25 -10.40 13.09
N TYR A 406 -42.14 -10.27 11.76
CA TYR A 406 -41.72 -11.37 10.90
C TYR A 406 -40.19 -11.47 10.87
N ARG A 407 -39.66 -12.67 11.13
CA ARG A 407 -38.23 -12.99 11.01
C ARG A 407 -38.07 -14.12 10.00
N GLY A 408 -37.90 -13.78 8.73
CA GLY A 408 -37.78 -14.73 7.63
C GLY A 408 -37.44 -14.05 6.30
N VAL A 409 -37.46 -14.81 5.20
CA VAL A 409 -37.13 -14.31 3.86
C VAL A 409 -38.34 -13.58 3.26
N GLY A 410 -38.12 -12.34 2.84
CA GLY A 410 -39.10 -11.55 2.10
C GLY A 410 -38.84 -11.58 0.59
N TRP A 411 -39.91 -11.67 -0.20
CA TRP A 411 -39.85 -11.61 -1.66
C TRP A 411 -40.41 -10.28 -2.14
N TYR A 412 -39.68 -9.62 -3.06
CA TYR A 412 -40.07 -8.36 -3.67
C TYR A 412 -40.31 -8.54 -5.16
N ARG A 413 -41.33 -7.86 -5.67
CA ARG A 413 -41.65 -7.87 -7.09
C ARG A 413 -42.14 -6.51 -7.56
N ALA A 414 -41.50 -5.99 -8.60
CA ALA A 414 -42.02 -4.90 -9.41
C ALA A 414 -42.34 -5.42 -10.81
N SER A 415 -43.44 -4.93 -11.37
CA SER A 415 -43.80 -5.17 -12.76
C SER A 415 -43.91 -3.83 -13.46
N ALA A 416 -43.18 -3.69 -14.57
CA ALA A 416 -43.22 -2.48 -15.38
C ALA A 416 -43.47 -2.83 -16.85
N GLN A 417 -44.08 -1.90 -17.57
CA GLN A 417 -44.26 -2.02 -19.02
C GLN A 417 -43.12 -1.30 -19.72
N LEU A 418 -42.48 -1.99 -20.65
CA LEU A 418 -41.38 -1.45 -21.44
C LEU A 418 -41.91 -0.90 -22.78
N PRO A 419 -41.25 0.11 -23.38
CA PRO A 419 -41.58 0.58 -24.72
C PRO A 419 -41.55 -0.56 -25.75
N SER A 420 -42.38 -0.47 -26.79
CA SER A 420 -42.46 -1.49 -27.86
C SER A 420 -41.20 -1.60 -28.72
N LYS A 421 -40.33 -0.58 -28.68
CA LYS A 421 -39.02 -0.57 -29.35
C LYS A 421 -37.94 -0.40 -28.29
N LEU A 422 -37.14 -1.45 -28.09
CA LEU A 422 -36.09 -1.51 -27.08
C LEU A 422 -34.70 -1.42 -27.74
N PRO A 423 -33.68 -0.90 -27.04
CA PRO A 423 -32.29 -1.04 -27.46
C PRO A 423 -31.81 -2.49 -27.41
N ASP A 424 -30.66 -2.78 -28.03
CA ASP A 424 -30.08 -4.13 -28.13
C ASP A 424 -29.68 -4.74 -26.76
N ALA A 425 -29.50 -3.90 -25.75
CA ALA A 425 -29.26 -4.30 -24.37
C ALA A 425 -30.08 -3.43 -23.41
N LEU A 426 -30.63 -4.06 -22.38
CA LEU A 426 -31.31 -3.42 -21.26
C LEU A 426 -30.50 -3.66 -20.00
N TYR A 427 -30.21 -2.59 -19.28
CA TYR A 427 -29.54 -2.63 -17.98
C TYR A 427 -30.57 -2.25 -16.94
N LEU A 428 -30.78 -3.11 -15.95
CA LEU A 428 -31.59 -2.80 -14.77
C LEU A 428 -30.63 -2.40 -13.66
N TYR A 429 -30.60 -1.11 -13.33
CA TYR A 429 -29.88 -0.63 -12.17
C TYR A 429 -30.86 -0.55 -10.99
N LEU A 430 -30.74 -1.49 -10.05
CA LEU A 430 -31.48 -1.44 -8.80
C LEU A 430 -30.60 -0.70 -7.79
N GLY A 431 -31.12 0.40 -7.22
CA GLY A 431 -30.46 1.03 -6.08
C GLY A 431 -30.30 0.06 -4.90
N GLU A 432 -29.34 0.31 -4.03
CA GLU A 432 -29.10 -0.49 -2.82
C GLU A 432 -30.33 -0.45 -1.90
N VAL A 433 -30.81 -1.62 -1.46
CA VAL A 433 -31.82 -1.74 -0.40
C VAL A 433 -31.10 -2.08 0.89
N ALA A 434 -31.06 -1.11 1.81
CA ALA A 434 -30.57 -1.20 3.18
C ALA A 434 -29.05 -1.25 3.38
N LYS A 435 -28.46 -0.10 3.72
CA LYS A 435 -27.44 -0.04 4.78
C LYS A 435 -28.15 0.44 6.04
N THR A 436 -28.29 -0.45 7.01
CA THR A 436 -28.53 -0.07 8.41
C THR A 436 -27.20 0.17 9.09
#